data_AF-A0A0S2K5L5-F1
#
_entry.id   AF-A0A0S2K5L5-F1
#
_cell.length_a   1.000
_cell.length_b   1.000
_cell.length_c   1.000
_cell.angle_alpha   90.00
_cell.angle_beta   90.00
_cell.angle_gamma   90.00
#
_symmetry.space_group_name_H-M   'P 1'
#
loop_
_entity.id
_entity.type
_entity.pdbx_description
1 polymer ?
#
loop_
_entity_poly.entity_id
_entity_poly.type
_entity_poly.pdbx_seq_one_letter_code
_entity_poly.pdbx_strand_id
1 'polypeptide(L)'
;MNKKYIYLTVISTFVTFCVVALGAYTRLSNAGLGCPDWPGCYGFLTVPNSADELQAAANAFPGSTVEPFKAWIEMIHRYFATSLGLLVIALLYFALRKRVEKVPKELTIALFVLILLQGKLGMLTVTMNLQPFIVMGHLLGGFTILALLSMHCFYLFTPEKRFLVSSPKIPAKLSEVSLIVLVLQIALGGWVAANYAAPHCVGLPICENIHLFSVESLFHLPIGELNYEYGVLPFETRLSIHMIHRVWAIITVLTLGYWAWYVLTNSKEKLLKNTASLLIVGLILQLFLGALIVHLQFPILITLFHNLMAACLLIISLFMWFLLTFKSIEEAV
;
A
#
# COMPACT_ATOMS: atom_id res chain seq x y z
N MET A 1 -26.17 -5.60 -15.52
CA MET A 1 -25.08 -5.62 -14.52
C MET A 1 -25.16 -6.89 -13.66
N ASN A 2 -24.11 -7.71 -13.64
CA ASN A 2 -24.05 -8.91 -12.81
C ASN A 2 -23.88 -8.53 -11.33
N LYS A 3 -24.95 -8.57 -10.53
CA LYS A 3 -24.95 -8.17 -9.12
C LYS A 3 -23.88 -8.91 -8.29
N LYS A 4 -23.65 -10.19 -8.57
CA LYS A 4 -22.63 -11.00 -7.86
C LYS A 4 -21.23 -10.44 -8.06
N TYR A 5 -20.91 -10.03 -9.30
CA TYR A 5 -19.61 -9.44 -9.60
C TYR A 5 -19.40 -8.11 -8.86
N ILE A 6 -20.43 -7.26 -8.78
CA ILE A 6 -20.36 -6.00 -8.06
C ILE A 6 -20.08 -6.23 -6.58
N TYR A 7 -20.82 -7.15 -5.94
CA TYR A 7 -20.58 -7.49 -4.54
C TYR A 7 -19.17 -8.05 -4.33
N LEU A 8 -18.72 -8.97 -5.19
CA LEU A 8 -17.37 -9.51 -5.12
C LEU A 8 -16.32 -8.40 -5.23
N THR A 9 -16.47 -7.46 -6.17
CA THR A 9 -15.53 -6.35 -6.33
C THR A 9 -15.50 -5.48 -5.08
N VAL A 10 -16.66 -5.03 -4.57
CA VAL A 10 -16.71 -4.16 -3.39
C VAL A 10 -16.13 -4.86 -2.16
N ILE A 11 -16.49 -6.13 -1.93
CA ILE A 11 -15.96 -6.93 -0.83
C ILE A 11 -14.44 -7.12 -1.00
N SER A 12 -13.96 -7.43 -2.20
CA SER A 12 -12.52 -7.60 -2.46
C SER A 12 -11.75 -6.30 -2.21
N THR A 13 -12.27 -5.16 -2.64
CA THR A 13 -11.66 -3.84 -2.38
C THR A 13 -11.58 -3.57 -0.88
N PHE A 14 -12.66 -3.84 -0.14
CA PHE A 14 -12.68 -3.69 1.32
C PHE A 14 -11.69 -4.63 2.01
N VAL A 15 -11.70 -5.92 1.67
CA VAL A 15 -10.77 -6.92 2.22
C VAL A 15 -9.32 -6.53 1.91
N THR A 16 -9.04 -6.02 0.71
CA THR A 16 -7.69 -5.53 0.35
C THR A 16 -7.26 -4.37 1.23
N PHE A 17 -8.18 -3.43 1.52
CA PHE A 17 -7.90 -2.33 2.45
C PHE A 17 -7.55 -2.87 3.85
N CYS A 18 -8.28 -3.87 4.34
CA CYS A 18 -7.95 -4.58 5.58
C CYS A 18 -6.60 -5.30 5.52
N VAL A 19 -6.27 -5.97 4.40
CA VAL A 19 -4.98 -6.64 4.19
C VAL A 19 -3.83 -5.63 4.28
N VAL A 20 -3.95 -4.47 3.62
CA VAL A 20 -2.96 -3.39 3.70
C VAL A 20 -2.81 -2.89 5.15
N ALA A 21 -3.93 -2.67 5.86
CA ALA A 21 -3.90 -2.26 7.26
C ALA A 21 -3.19 -3.29 8.17
N LEU A 22 -3.56 -4.56 8.04
CA LEU A 22 -2.99 -5.66 8.82
C LEU A 22 -1.51 -5.86 8.49
N GLY A 23 -1.11 -5.69 7.23
CA GLY A 23 0.30 -5.77 6.82
C GLY A 23 1.13 -4.64 7.42
N ALA A 24 0.62 -3.41 7.37
CA ALA A 24 1.25 -2.27 8.04
C ALA A 24 1.34 -2.48 9.56
N TYR A 25 0.28 -2.98 10.19
CA TYR A 25 0.27 -3.29 11.63
C TYR A 25 1.28 -4.39 11.99
N THR A 26 1.34 -5.48 11.20
CA THR A 26 2.33 -6.57 11.38
C THR A 26 3.75 -6.02 11.38
N ARG A 27 4.05 -5.11 10.45
CA ARG A 27 5.35 -4.44 10.40
C ARG A 27 5.58 -3.55 11.62
N LEU A 28 4.62 -2.69 11.98
CA LEU A 28 4.77 -1.72 13.06
C LEU A 28 4.84 -2.36 14.45
N SER A 29 4.25 -3.53 14.63
CA SER A 29 4.30 -4.33 15.86
C SER A 29 5.51 -5.27 15.92
N ASN A 30 6.44 -5.20 14.97
CA ASN A 30 7.58 -6.12 14.84
C ASN A 30 7.15 -7.59 14.86
N ALA A 31 6.05 -7.91 14.19
CA ALA A 31 5.45 -9.24 14.13
C ALA A 31 5.72 -9.95 12.78
N GLY A 32 6.56 -9.38 11.91
CA GLY A 32 6.82 -9.92 10.57
C GLY A 32 7.64 -11.22 10.53
N LEU A 33 8.18 -11.66 11.67
CA LEU A 33 8.83 -12.95 11.88
C LEU A 33 8.21 -13.67 13.09
N GLY A 34 6.92 -13.43 13.35
CA GLY A 34 6.20 -14.08 14.45
C GLY A 34 6.00 -15.58 14.22
N CYS A 35 5.94 -16.00 12.95
CA CYS A 35 5.91 -17.39 12.50
C CYS A 35 7.16 -17.67 11.63
N PRO A 36 7.98 -18.69 11.94
CA PRO A 36 9.24 -18.95 11.23
C PRO A 36 9.05 -19.65 9.87
N ASP A 37 7.84 -20.10 9.56
CA ASP A 37 7.48 -20.86 8.37
C ASP A 37 6.29 -20.23 7.64
N TRP A 38 6.02 -20.75 6.43
CA TRP A 38 4.89 -20.37 5.60
C TRP A 38 4.40 -21.61 4.85
N PRO A 39 3.08 -21.84 4.69
CA PRO A 39 1.96 -20.95 5.02
C PRO A 39 1.49 -21.04 6.49
N GLY A 40 1.96 -22.04 7.25
CA GLY A 40 1.61 -22.26 8.65
C GLY A 40 2.37 -21.37 9.63
N CYS A 41 2.21 -21.67 10.92
CA CYS A 41 2.94 -21.07 12.03
C CYS A 41 3.45 -22.18 12.94
N TYR A 42 4.78 -22.33 13.01
CA TYR A 42 5.46 -23.43 13.68
C TYR A 42 4.95 -24.82 13.21
N GLY A 43 4.64 -24.97 11.91
CA GLY A 43 4.13 -26.21 11.34
C GLY A 43 2.62 -26.43 11.52
N PHE A 44 1.92 -25.52 12.18
CA PHE A 44 0.48 -25.59 12.41
C PHE A 44 -0.29 -24.61 11.51
N LEU A 45 -1.56 -24.88 11.22
CA LEU A 45 -2.40 -23.91 10.52
C LEU A 45 -2.89 -22.78 11.43
N THR A 46 -2.75 -22.91 12.75
CA THR A 46 -3.05 -21.89 13.77
C THR A 46 -1.85 -21.68 14.68
N VAL A 47 -1.84 -20.62 15.48
CA VAL A 47 -0.76 -20.42 16.46
C VAL A 47 -0.82 -21.54 17.53
N PRO A 48 0.29 -22.27 17.77
CA PRO A 48 0.33 -23.33 18.77
C PRO A 48 0.06 -22.75 20.17
N ASN A 49 -0.77 -23.43 20.96
CA ASN A 49 -1.20 -22.94 22.28
C ASN A 49 -1.24 -24.04 23.36
N SER A 50 -1.40 -25.31 22.98
CA SER A 50 -1.33 -26.42 23.93
C SER A 50 0.11 -26.82 24.25
N ALA A 51 0.32 -27.48 25.41
CA ALA A 51 1.66 -27.94 25.81
C ALA A 51 2.31 -28.87 24.75
N ASP A 52 1.51 -29.78 24.18
CA ASP A 52 1.98 -30.71 23.16
C ASP A 52 2.35 -30.00 21.86
N GLU A 53 1.56 -29.01 21.42
CA GLU A 53 1.85 -28.19 20.24
C GLU A 53 3.10 -27.32 20.44
N LEU A 54 3.25 -26.71 21.62
CA LEU A 54 4.42 -25.90 21.96
C LEU A 54 5.69 -26.76 22.02
N GLN A 55 5.60 -27.98 22.53
CA GLN A 55 6.70 -28.94 22.51
C GLN A 55 7.06 -29.37 21.09
N ALA A 56 6.06 -29.67 20.26
CA ALA A 56 6.27 -29.99 18.84
C ALA A 56 6.90 -28.81 18.08
N ALA A 57 6.44 -27.59 18.32
CA ALA A 57 7.00 -26.36 17.76
C ALA A 57 8.48 -26.18 18.14
N ALA A 58 8.81 -26.35 19.42
CA ALA A 58 10.18 -26.24 19.92
C ALA A 58 11.11 -27.30 19.30
N ASN A 59 10.61 -28.51 19.06
CA ASN A 59 11.36 -29.58 18.42
C ASN A 59 11.58 -29.32 16.92
N ALA A 60 10.57 -28.80 16.22
CA ALA A 60 10.62 -28.56 14.77
C ALA A 60 11.40 -27.29 14.40
N PHE A 61 11.38 -26.27 15.26
CA PHE A 61 12.02 -24.97 15.03
C PHE A 61 12.98 -24.62 16.19
N PRO A 62 14.10 -25.35 16.32
CA PRO A 62 15.04 -25.16 17.42
C PRO A 62 15.62 -23.73 17.40
N GLY A 63 15.64 -23.09 18.56
CA GLY A 63 16.13 -21.71 18.72
C GLY A 63 15.09 -20.63 18.43
N SER A 64 13.87 -20.98 18.02
CA SER A 64 12.75 -20.06 17.90
C SER A 64 11.82 -20.19 19.11
N THR A 65 11.37 -19.05 19.65
CA THR A 65 10.41 -19.02 20.76
C THR A 65 9.06 -18.56 20.25
N VAL A 66 8.01 -19.33 20.53
CA VAL A 66 6.64 -18.94 20.18
C VAL A 66 6.27 -17.69 20.98
N GLU A 67 6.07 -16.57 20.29
CA GLU A 67 5.48 -15.35 20.84
C GLU A 67 4.03 -15.23 20.35
N PRO A 68 3.02 -15.71 21.10
CA PRO A 68 1.67 -15.90 20.58
C PRO A 68 1.05 -14.63 20.02
N PHE A 69 1.32 -13.47 20.64
CA PHE A 69 0.79 -12.20 20.18
C PHE A 69 1.29 -11.82 18.77
N LYS A 70 2.61 -11.94 18.52
CA LYS A 70 3.19 -11.65 17.20
C LYS A 70 2.75 -12.68 16.16
N ALA A 71 2.77 -13.97 16.53
CA ALA A 71 2.32 -15.05 15.68
C ALA A 71 0.86 -14.88 15.23
N TRP A 72 -0.04 -14.45 16.12
CA TRP A 72 -1.44 -14.19 15.77
C TRP A 72 -1.60 -13.00 14.83
N ILE A 73 -0.85 -11.91 15.04
CA ILE A 73 -0.89 -10.75 14.13
C ILE A 73 -0.53 -11.20 12.70
N GLU A 74 0.53 -11.99 12.57
CA GLU A 74 0.98 -12.47 11.28
C GLU A 74 -0.03 -13.45 10.63
N MET A 75 -0.54 -14.42 11.40
CA MET A 75 -1.52 -15.39 10.89
C MET A 75 -2.85 -14.74 10.48
N ILE A 76 -3.34 -13.75 11.23
CA ILE A 76 -4.54 -12.99 10.86
C ILE A 76 -4.34 -12.29 9.52
N HIS A 77 -3.18 -11.65 9.31
CA HIS A 77 -2.85 -11.06 8.02
C HIS A 77 -2.84 -12.10 6.88
N ARG A 78 -2.22 -13.27 7.10
CA ARG A 78 -2.18 -14.37 6.12
C ARG A 78 -3.56 -14.91 5.76
N TYR A 79 -4.48 -15.05 6.72
CA TYR A 79 -5.86 -15.49 6.42
C TYR A 79 -6.63 -14.48 5.58
N PHE A 80 -6.52 -13.19 5.91
CA PHE A 80 -7.14 -12.13 5.12
C PHE A 80 -6.57 -12.10 3.69
N ALA A 81 -5.24 -12.21 3.53
CA ALA A 81 -4.61 -12.30 2.22
C ALA A 81 -5.07 -13.53 1.42
N THR A 82 -5.20 -14.69 2.08
CA THR A 82 -5.70 -15.93 1.44
C THR A 82 -7.16 -15.77 0.99
N SER A 83 -8.02 -15.21 1.83
CA SER A 83 -9.42 -14.93 1.47
C SER A 83 -9.54 -13.97 0.29
N LEU A 84 -8.68 -12.94 0.22
CA LEU A 84 -8.60 -12.04 -0.93
C LEU A 84 -8.24 -12.79 -2.20
N GLY A 85 -7.28 -13.72 -2.13
CA GLY A 85 -6.91 -14.57 -3.26
C GLY A 85 -8.10 -15.38 -3.80
N LEU A 86 -8.91 -15.96 -2.92
CA LEU A 86 -10.13 -16.69 -3.31
C LEU A 86 -11.18 -15.78 -3.96
N LEU A 87 -11.36 -14.57 -3.43
CA LEU A 87 -12.27 -13.58 -4.02
C LEU A 87 -11.83 -13.15 -5.43
N VAL A 88 -10.52 -12.94 -5.63
CA VAL A 88 -9.95 -12.61 -6.94
C VAL A 88 -10.09 -13.76 -7.94
N ILE A 89 -9.92 -15.01 -7.50
CA ILE A 89 -10.22 -16.19 -8.34
C ILE A 89 -11.69 -16.17 -8.78
N ALA A 90 -12.62 -15.86 -7.88
CA ALA A 90 -14.04 -15.74 -8.24
C ALA A 90 -14.28 -14.60 -9.25
N LEU A 91 -13.63 -13.44 -9.07
CA LEU A 91 -13.69 -12.33 -10.04
C LEU A 91 -13.18 -12.77 -11.42
N LEU A 92 -12.02 -13.44 -11.48
CA LEU A 92 -11.45 -13.95 -12.72
C LEU A 92 -12.41 -14.92 -13.42
N TYR A 93 -13.04 -15.84 -12.67
CA TYR A 93 -14.03 -16.76 -13.22
C TYR A 93 -15.19 -16.01 -13.92
N PHE A 94 -15.74 -14.97 -13.28
CA PHE A 94 -16.81 -14.17 -13.89
C PHE A 94 -16.34 -13.36 -15.11
N ALA A 95 -15.12 -12.81 -15.07
CA ALA A 95 -14.54 -12.08 -16.19
C ALA A 95 -14.31 -12.98 -17.41
N LEU A 96 -13.74 -14.17 -17.22
CA LEU A 96 -13.48 -15.14 -18.30
C LEU A 96 -14.76 -15.72 -18.91
N ARG A 97 -15.85 -15.83 -18.13
CA ARG A 97 -17.16 -16.24 -18.63
C ARG A 97 -17.88 -15.15 -19.43
N LYS A 98 -17.23 -14.01 -19.70
CA LYS A 98 -17.78 -12.83 -20.37
C LYS A 98 -19.10 -12.34 -19.75
N ARG A 99 -19.23 -12.48 -18.42
CA ARG A 99 -20.43 -12.06 -17.68
C ARG A 99 -20.39 -10.59 -17.22
N VAL A 100 -19.35 -9.87 -17.63
CA VAL A 100 -19.07 -8.47 -17.24
C VAL A 100 -18.43 -7.75 -18.42
N GLU A 101 -19.19 -6.89 -19.10
CA GLU A 101 -18.72 -6.16 -20.28
C GLU A 101 -18.04 -4.83 -19.91
N LYS A 102 -18.41 -4.22 -18.77
CA LYS A 102 -17.91 -2.89 -18.39
C LYS A 102 -16.47 -2.88 -17.87
N VAL A 103 -15.97 -4.00 -17.35
CA VAL A 103 -14.62 -4.07 -16.76
C VAL A 103 -13.70 -4.80 -17.73
N PRO A 104 -12.57 -4.22 -18.16
CA PRO A 104 -11.62 -4.89 -19.03
C PRO A 104 -11.10 -6.20 -18.41
N LYS A 105 -11.14 -7.30 -19.16
CA LYS A 105 -10.70 -8.62 -18.67
C LYS A 105 -9.20 -8.63 -18.34
N GLU A 106 -8.41 -7.83 -19.05
CA GLU A 106 -6.96 -7.67 -18.88
C GLU A 106 -6.65 -7.15 -17.47
N LEU A 107 -7.49 -6.26 -16.94
CA LEU A 107 -7.36 -5.73 -15.58
C LEU A 107 -7.55 -6.85 -14.54
N THR A 108 -8.51 -7.74 -14.76
CA THR A 108 -8.78 -8.88 -13.87
C THR A 108 -7.69 -9.95 -13.98
N ILE A 109 -7.16 -10.20 -15.18
CA ILE A 109 -6.02 -11.11 -15.39
C ILE A 109 -4.76 -10.57 -14.70
N ALA A 110 -4.46 -9.28 -14.87
CA ALA A 110 -3.34 -8.63 -14.20
C ALA A 110 -3.46 -8.70 -12.67
N LEU A 111 -4.66 -8.44 -12.14
CA LEU A 111 -4.96 -8.58 -10.71
C LEU A 111 -4.71 -10.01 -10.20
N PHE A 112 -5.14 -11.03 -10.94
CA PHE A 112 -4.91 -12.43 -10.57
C PHE A 112 -3.43 -12.79 -10.56
N VAL A 113 -2.68 -12.43 -11.61
CA VAL A 113 -1.22 -12.66 -11.69
C VAL A 113 -0.52 -11.95 -10.53
N LEU A 114 -0.89 -10.71 -10.24
CA LEU A 114 -0.29 -9.94 -9.16
C LEU A 114 -0.55 -10.53 -7.78
N ILE A 115 -1.73 -11.10 -7.53
CA ILE A 115 -2.03 -11.82 -6.27
C ILE A 115 -1.08 -13.01 -6.07
N LEU A 116 -0.78 -13.78 -7.13
CA LEU A 116 0.17 -14.90 -7.04
C LEU A 116 1.58 -14.41 -6.71
N LEU A 117 2.02 -13.35 -7.39
CA LEU A 117 3.32 -12.72 -7.12
C LEU A 117 3.39 -12.16 -5.70
N GLN A 118 2.30 -11.59 -5.19
CA GLN A 118 2.22 -11.06 -3.83
C GLN A 118 2.18 -12.14 -2.75
N GLY A 119 1.54 -13.29 -3.01
CA GLY A 119 1.67 -14.47 -2.15
C GLY A 119 3.12 -14.93 -2.04
N LYS A 120 3.85 -14.97 -3.17
CA LYS A 120 5.28 -15.28 -3.18
C LYS A 120 6.11 -14.23 -2.44
N LEU A 121 5.87 -12.94 -2.66
CA LEU A 121 6.59 -11.88 -1.94
C LEU A 121 6.32 -11.92 -0.43
N GLY A 122 5.09 -12.18 -0.01
CA GLY A 122 4.73 -12.33 1.41
C GLY A 122 5.35 -13.58 2.06
N MET A 123 5.52 -14.68 1.33
CA MET A 123 6.34 -15.80 1.80
C MET A 123 7.81 -15.37 1.95
N LEU A 124 8.35 -14.66 0.96
CA LEU A 124 9.74 -14.21 0.96
C LEU A 124 10.04 -13.18 2.06
N THR A 125 9.06 -12.39 2.54
CA THR A 125 9.31 -11.50 3.69
C THR A 125 9.69 -12.29 4.94
N VAL A 126 9.19 -13.52 5.09
CA VAL A 126 9.52 -14.42 6.21
C VAL A 126 10.80 -15.19 5.88
N THR A 127 10.84 -15.90 4.75
CA THR A 127 11.97 -16.80 4.43
C THR A 127 13.26 -16.07 4.08
N MET A 128 13.21 -14.77 3.78
CA MET A 128 14.38 -13.90 3.61
C MET A 128 14.53 -12.89 4.76
N ASN A 129 13.99 -13.22 5.94
CA ASN A 129 14.19 -12.48 7.20
C ASN A 129 14.02 -10.97 7.06
N LEU A 130 12.90 -10.54 6.45
CA LEU A 130 12.51 -9.15 6.23
C LEU A 130 13.45 -8.32 5.34
N GLN A 131 14.10 -8.95 4.35
CA GLN A 131 14.93 -8.24 3.37
C GLN A 131 14.21 -6.99 2.80
N PRO A 132 14.78 -5.77 2.91
CA PRO A 132 14.05 -4.53 2.65
C PRO A 132 13.44 -4.35 1.25
N PHE A 133 14.06 -4.87 0.18
CA PHE A 133 13.48 -4.80 -1.17
C PHE A 133 12.26 -5.71 -1.30
N ILE A 134 12.28 -6.89 -0.67
CA ILE A 134 11.13 -7.81 -0.64
C ILE A 134 9.98 -7.17 0.14
N VAL A 135 10.25 -6.61 1.32
CA VAL A 135 9.23 -5.92 2.14
C VAL A 135 8.63 -4.74 1.38
N MET A 136 9.46 -3.91 0.73
CA MET A 136 8.97 -2.80 -0.08
C MET A 136 8.17 -3.27 -1.31
N GLY A 137 8.64 -4.31 -2.00
CA GLY A 137 7.93 -4.90 -3.15
C GLY A 137 6.58 -5.49 -2.75
N HIS A 138 6.50 -6.13 -1.58
CA HIS A 138 5.25 -6.63 -1.01
C HIS A 138 4.26 -5.49 -0.75
N LEU A 139 4.70 -4.43 -0.06
CA LEU A 139 3.89 -3.22 0.19
C LEU A 139 3.37 -2.59 -1.12
N LEU A 140 4.27 -2.31 -2.08
CA LEU A 140 3.92 -1.64 -3.32
C LEU A 140 2.96 -2.45 -4.18
N GLY A 141 3.13 -3.78 -4.24
CA GLY A 141 2.17 -4.62 -4.94
C GLY A 141 0.84 -4.75 -4.21
N GLY A 142 0.81 -4.70 -2.86
CA GLY A 142 -0.44 -4.59 -2.09
C GLY A 142 -1.23 -3.31 -2.43
N PHE A 143 -0.55 -2.16 -2.50
CA PHE A 143 -1.15 -0.90 -2.95
C PHE A 143 -1.60 -0.97 -4.42
N THR A 144 -0.86 -1.70 -5.26
CA THR A 144 -1.22 -1.93 -6.67
C THR A 144 -2.48 -2.80 -6.79
N ILE A 145 -2.63 -3.85 -5.98
CA ILE A 145 -3.86 -4.66 -5.90
C ILE A 145 -5.06 -3.77 -5.51
N LEU A 146 -4.88 -2.91 -4.50
CA LEU A 146 -5.91 -1.95 -4.08
C LEU A 146 -6.29 -0.99 -5.22
N ALA A 147 -5.31 -0.49 -5.96
CA ALA A 147 -5.53 0.36 -7.14
C ALA A 147 -6.32 -0.40 -8.23
N LEU A 148 -5.93 -1.63 -8.57
CA LEU A 148 -6.61 -2.44 -9.59
C LEU A 148 -8.06 -2.77 -9.21
N LEU A 149 -8.31 -3.12 -7.95
CA LEU A 149 -9.68 -3.37 -7.45
C LEU A 149 -10.51 -2.08 -7.37
N SER A 150 -9.89 -0.95 -7.03
CA SER A 150 -10.55 0.36 -7.11
C SER A 150 -10.92 0.71 -8.55
N MET A 151 -10.06 0.41 -9.53
CA MET A 151 -10.37 0.56 -10.95
C MET A 151 -11.60 -0.29 -11.34
N HIS A 152 -11.70 -1.54 -10.87
CA HIS A 152 -12.91 -2.35 -11.08
C HIS A 152 -14.17 -1.63 -10.56
N CYS A 153 -14.11 -1.04 -9.36
CA CYS A 153 -15.20 -0.22 -8.83
C CYS A 153 -15.50 0.97 -9.76
N PHE A 154 -14.48 1.70 -10.22
CA PHE A 154 -14.66 2.89 -11.05
C PHE A 154 -15.35 2.57 -12.38
N TYR A 155 -14.97 1.47 -13.04
CA TYR A 155 -15.65 0.97 -14.24
C TYR A 155 -17.10 0.55 -14.00
N LEU A 156 -17.40 -0.01 -12.82
CA LEU A 156 -18.76 -0.49 -12.49
C LEU A 156 -19.71 0.64 -12.08
N PHE A 157 -19.20 1.68 -11.41
CA PHE A 157 -20.03 2.72 -10.78
C PHE A 157 -20.02 4.06 -11.50
N THR A 158 -19.10 4.31 -12.44
CA THR A 158 -19.10 5.55 -13.21
C THR A 158 -20.02 5.43 -14.45
N PRO A 159 -21.04 6.30 -14.62
CA PRO A 159 -21.99 6.19 -15.73
C PRO A 159 -21.39 6.59 -17.09
N GLU A 160 -21.64 5.79 -18.14
CA GLU A 160 -21.20 6.02 -19.52
C GLU A 160 -21.57 7.40 -20.10
N LYS A 161 -22.75 7.93 -19.74
CA LYS A 161 -23.23 9.21 -20.27
C LYS A 161 -22.52 10.45 -19.69
N ARG A 162 -21.68 10.29 -18.67
CA ARG A 162 -20.97 11.40 -18.02
C ARG A 162 -19.67 11.81 -18.72
N PHE A 163 -19.22 11.03 -19.71
CA PHE A 163 -17.89 11.15 -20.32
C PHE A 163 -17.84 11.96 -21.62
N LEU A 164 -18.99 12.35 -22.18
CA LEU A 164 -19.07 13.14 -23.42
C LEU A 164 -18.73 14.63 -23.21
N VAL A 165 -18.63 15.09 -21.97
CA VAL A 165 -18.15 16.44 -21.65
C VAL A 165 -16.67 16.35 -21.29
N SER A 166 -15.85 16.10 -22.32
CA SER A 166 -14.43 16.48 -22.28
C SER A 166 -14.41 17.95 -21.88
N SER A 167 -13.99 18.25 -20.64
CA SER A 167 -13.67 19.62 -20.26
C SER A 167 -12.35 19.93 -20.98
N PRO A 168 -12.34 20.63 -22.14
CA PRO A 168 -11.22 20.63 -23.07
C PRO A 168 -9.96 21.32 -22.50
N LYS A 169 -10.06 21.84 -21.28
CA LYS A 169 -9.05 22.64 -20.59
C LYS A 169 -8.29 21.89 -19.50
N ILE A 170 -8.69 20.67 -19.10
CA ILE A 170 -8.04 19.96 -18.00
C ILE A 170 -7.04 18.93 -18.56
N PRO A 171 -5.73 19.12 -18.37
CA PRO A 171 -4.74 18.21 -18.94
C PRO A 171 -4.68 16.90 -18.13
N ALA A 172 -5.07 15.78 -18.76
CA ALA A 172 -4.93 14.45 -18.17
C ALA A 172 -3.48 14.13 -17.74
N LYS A 173 -2.50 14.73 -18.45
CA LYS A 173 -1.07 14.56 -18.14
C LYS A 173 -0.70 15.05 -16.74
N LEU A 174 -1.31 16.13 -16.26
CA LEU A 174 -1.02 16.65 -14.92
C LEU A 174 -1.56 15.72 -13.83
N SER A 175 -2.68 15.04 -14.08
CA SER A 175 -3.19 13.98 -13.19
C SER A 175 -2.26 12.78 -13.16
N GLU A 176 -1.70 12.39 -14.30
CA GLU A 176 -0.75 11.28 -14.40
C GLU A 176 0.55 11.60 -13.64
N VAL A 177 1.11 12.80 -13.83
CA VAL A 177 2.29 13.27 -13.08
C VAL A 177 2.02 13.28 -11.58
N SER A 178 0.86 13.78 -11.15
CA SER A 178 0.48 13.80 -9.73
C SER A 178 0.41 12.39 -9.14
N LEU A 179 -0.16 11.44 -9.89
CA LEU A 179 -0.22 10.03 -9.48
C LEU A 179 1.17 9.41 -9.36
N ILE A 180 2.07 9.67 -10.31
CA ILE A 180 3.47 9.18 -10.26
C ILE A 180 4.20 9.74 -9.04
N VAL A 181 4.09 11.04 -8.78
CA VAL A 181 4.72 11.69 -7.62
C VAL A 181 4.22 11.08 -6.30
N LEU A 182 2.92 10.82 -6.19
CA LEU A 182 2.34 10.15 -5.02
C LEU A 182 2.83 8.70 -4.87
N VAL A 183 2.91 7.93 -5.96
CA VAL A 183 3.44 6.55 -5.93
C VAL A 183 4.89 6.54 -5.46
N LEU A 184 5.71 7.50 -5.91
CA LEU A 184 7.09 7.66 -5.43
C LEU A 184 7.13 8.02 -3.94
N GLN A 185 6.23 8.88 -3.44
CA GLN A 185 6.13 9.18 -2.00
C GLN A 185 5.77 7.93 -1.18
N ILE A 186 4.84 7.11 -1.67
CA ILE A 186 4.46 5.84 -1.03
C ILE A 186 5.65 4.88 -1.02
N ALA A 187 6.40 4.77 -2.12
CA ALA A 187 7.61 3.96 -2.19
C ALA A 187 8.67 4.42 -1.20
N LEU A 188 8.94 5.73 -1.11
CA LEU A 188 9.87 6.29 -0.13
C LEU A 188 9.40 6.05 1.32
N GLY A 189 8.11 6.17 1.60
CA GLY A 189 7.54 5.82 2.91
C GLY A 189 7.67 4.32 3.22
N GLY A 190 7.46 3.48 2.22
CA GLY A 190 7.73 2.04 2.29
C GLY A 190 9.21 1.74 2.56
N TRP A 191 10.12 2.49 1.97
CA TRP A 191 11.56 2.37 2.20
C TRP A 191 11.96 2.77 3.62
N VAL A 192 11.35 3.84 4.16
CA VAL A 192 11.51 4.22 5.59
C VAL A 192 11.04 3.08 6.50
N ALA A 193 9.88 2.49 6.21
CA ALA A 193 9.35 1.38 6.98
C ALA A 193 10.22 0.11 6.85
N ALA A 194 10.63 -0.29 5.64
CA ALA A 194 11.42 -1.48 5.41
C ALA A 194 12.79 -1.44 6.12
N ASN A 195 13.40 -0.25 6.23
CA ASN A 195 14.71 -0.07 6.87
C ASN A 195 14.63 0.39 8.34
N TYR A 196 13.45 0.34 8.97
CA TYR A 196 13.25 0.79 10.35
C TYR A 196 13.74 2.25 10.58
N ALA A 197 13.68 3.10 9.56
CA ALA A 197 14.31 4.42 9.57
C ALA A 197 13.48 5.51 10.27
N ALA A 198 12.23 5.21 10.63
CA ALA A 198 11.31 6.18 11.22
C ALA A 198 11.91 6.94 12.44
N PRO A 199 12.49 6.32 13.48
CA PRO A 199 12.98 7.05 14.65
C PRO A 199 14.28 7.86 14.43
N HIS A 200 14.89 7.81 13.25
CA HIS A 200 16.27 8.32 13.04
C HIS A 200 16.35 9.80 12.63
N CYS A 201 15.21 10.46 12.41
CA CYS A 201 15.14 11.88 12.11
C CYS A 201 14.09 12.51 13.04
N VAL A 202 14.55 13.10 14.14
CA VAL A 202 13.73 13.84 15.11
C VAL A 202 13.77 15.34 14.77
N GLY A 203 12.71 16.07 15.09
CA GLY A 203 12.55 17.49 14.72
C GLY A 203 11.75 17.69 13.44
N LEU A 204 11.18 18.88 13.25
CA LEU A 204 10.43 19.31 12.06
C LEU A 204 10.77 20.76 11.71
N PRO A 205 10.81 21.15 10.42
CA PRO A 205 10.70 20.29 9.23
C PRO A 205 11.99 19.53 8.90
N ILE A 206 13.13 20.02 9.42
CA ILE A 206 14.47 19.46 9.24
C ILE A 206 14.83 18.59 10.46
N CYS A 207 15.63 17.54 10.28
CA CYS A 207 16.13 16.74 11.39
C CYS A 207 17.08 17.58 12.27
N GLU A 208 17.05 17.41 13.59
CA GLU A 208 17.97 18.11 14.51
C GLU A 208 19.44 17.79 14.21
N ASN A 209 19.70 16.56 13.82
CA ASN A 209 20.99 16.01 13.45
C ASN A 209 21.26 16.08 11.93
N ILE A 210 20.79 17.12 11.25
CA ILE A 210 20.93 17.26 9.78
C ILE A 210 22.39 17.26 9.28
N HIS A 211 23.37 17.58 10.13
CA HIS A 211 24.79 17.54 9.77
C HIS A 211 25.29 16.11 9.42
N LEU A 212 24.53 15.09 9.82
CA LEU A 212 24.74 13.66 9.54
C LEU A 212 24.07 13.22 8.22
N PHE A 213 23.33 14.11 7.56
CA PHE A 213 22.72 13.80 6.27
C PHE A 213 23.79 13.61 5.20
N SER A 214 23.73 12.47 4.50
CA SER A 214 24.63 12.17 3.39
C SER A 214 23.86 11.55 2.23
N VAL A 215 23.94 12.21 1.07
CA VAL A 215 23.35 11.69 -0.18
C VAL A 215 24.06 10.42 -0.63
N GLU A 216 25.38 10.33 -0.43
CA GLU A 216 26.15 9.13 -0.77
C GLU A 216 25.68 7.91 0.02
N SER A 217 25.35 8.11 1.31
CA SER A 217 24.88 7.04 2.18
C SER A 217 23.56 6.40 1.71
N LEU A 218 22.76 7.09 0.89
CA LEU A 218 21.50 6.56 0.33
C LEU A 218 21.73 5.43 -0.69
N PHE A 219 22.94 5.34 -1.26
CA PHE A 219 23.32 4.28 -2.18
C PHE A 219 23.88 3.05 -1.47
N HIS A 220 24.02 3.08 -0.14
CA HIS A 220 24.36 1.88 0.65
C HIS A 220 23.14 0.96 0.73
N LEU A 221 23.22 -0.16 0.03
CA LEU A 221 22.12 -1.12 -0.07
C LEU A 221 22.18 -2.16 1.06
N PRO A 222 21.04 -2.56 1.65
CA PRO A 222 20.98 -3.57 2.71
C PRO A 222 21.09 -4.98 2.12
N ILE A 223 22.31 -5.48 1.90
CA ILE A 223 22.61 -6.77 1.25
C ILE A 223 23.56 -7.60 2.12
N GLY A 224 23.37 -8.92 2.14
CA GLY A 224 24.33 -9.87 2.72
C GLY A 224 24.12 -10.20 4.19
N GLU A 225 23.06 -9.67 4.80
CA GLU A 225 22.73 -9.91 6.21
C GLU A 225 21.83 -11.14 6.38
N LEU A 226 22.02 -11.87 7.48
CA LEU A 226 21.21 -13.04 7.80
C LEU A 226 19.79 -12.67 8.27
N ASN A 227 19.64 -11.51 8.93
CA ASN A 227 18.38 -11.01 9.44
C ASN A 227 18.32 -9.48 9.34
N TYR A 228 17.21 -8.95 8.83
CA TYR A 228 16.98 -7.52 8.63
C TYR A 228 16.03 -6.88 9.66
N GLU A 229 15.54 -7.65 10.63
CA GLU A 229 14.73 -7.14 11.73
C GLU A 229 15.48 -6.03 12.49
N TYR A 230 14.76 -4.97 12.87
CA TYR A 230 15.29 -3.75 13.51
C TYR A 230 16.21 -2.86 12.63
N GLY A 231 16.48 -3.29 11.40
CA GLY A 231 17.21 -2.54 10.38
C GLY A 231 18.73 -2.64 10.53
N VAL A 232 19.40 -2.93 9.42
CA VAL A 232 20.85 -3.24 9.36
C VAL A 232 21.71 -2.07 8.90
N LEU A 233 21.09 -1.04 8.32
CA LEU A 233 21.82 0.12 7.81
C LEU A 233 22.30 1.02 8.96
N PRO A 234 23.45 1.70 8.80
CA PRO A 234 23.95 2.66 9.78
C PRO A 234 22.95 3.78 10.06
N PHE A 235 23.12 4.41 11.22
CA PHE A 235 22.27 5.52 11.68
C PHE A 235 22.15 6.64 10.63
N GLU A 236 23.29 7.10 10.09
CA GLU A 236 23.41 8.15 9.06
C GLU A 236 22.54 7.84 7.82
N THR A 237 22.61 6.60 7.34
CA THR A 237 21.85 6.14 6.17
C THR A 237 20.35 6.14 6.47
N ARG A 238 19.94 5.65 7.64
CA ARG A 238 18.52 5.61 8.06
C ARG A 238 17.95 7.01 8.27
N LEU A 239 18.73 7.91 8.86
CA LEU A 239 18.41 9.33 8.95
C LEU A 239 18.20 9.92 7.55
N SER A 240 19.14 9.68 6.64
CA SER A 240 19.09 10.19 5.27
C SER A 240 17.88 9.66 4.50
N ILE A 241 17.54 8.38 4.66
CA ILE A 241 16.33 7.76 4.10
C ILE A 241 15.07 8.49 4.57
N HIS A 242 14.96 8.76 5.88
CA HIS A 242 13.81 9.49 6.43
C HIS A 242 13.80 10.94 5.92
N MET A 243 14.94 11.62 5.88
CA MET A 243 15.02 13.00 5.39
C MET A 243 14.56 13.13 3.93
N ILE A 244 14.98 12.22 3.05
CA ILE A 244 14.54 12.21 1.64
C ILE A 244 13.04 11.96 1.50
N HIS A 245 12.46 11.08 2.32
CA HIS A 245 11.01 10.90 2.36
C HIS A 245 10.26 12.21 2.70
N ARG A 246 10.81 13.05 3.59
CA ARG A 246 10.23 14.36 3.94
C ARG A 246 10.41 15.40 2.85
N VAL A 247 11.59 15.46 2.24
CA VAL A 247 11.86 16.36 1.11
C VAL A 247 10.91 16.04 -0.05
N TRP A 248 10.74 14.76 -0.38
CA TRP A 248 9.79 14.35 -1.41
C TRP A 248 8.33 14.57 -1.00
N ALA A 249 8.01 14.54 0.30
CA ALA A 249 6.68 14.90 0.78
C ALA A 249 6.31 16.35 0.42
N ILE A 250 7.27 17.28 0.48
CA ILE A 250 7.05 18.68 0.07
C ILE A 250 6.72 18.75 -1.43
N ILE A 251 7.50 18.04 -2.27
CA ILE A 251 7.24 17.95 -3.71
C ILE A 251 5.83 17.38 -3.97
N THR A 252 5.46 16.34 -3.22
CA THR A 252 4.15 15.70 -3.31
C THR A 252 3.03 16.67 -2.95
N VAL A 253 3.17 17.43 -1.86
CA VAL A 253 2.18 18.42 -1.44
C VAL A 253 2.00 19.52 -2.47
N LEU A 254 3.11 20.06 -2.97
CA LEU A 254 3.07 21.12 -3.98
C LEU A 254 2.42 20.63 -5.27
N THR A 255 2.76 19.42 -5.72
CA THR A 255 2.24 18.85 -6.96
C THR A 255 0.76 18.52 -6.85
N LEU A 256 0.35 17.76 -5.84
CA LEU A 256 -1.05 17.35 -5.64
C LEU A 256 -1.93 18.55 -5.26
N GLY A 257 -1.40 19.48 -4.46
CA GLY A 257 -2.10 20.71 -4.06
C GLY A 257 -2.33 21.63 -5.26
N TYR A 258 -1.30 21.87 -6.08
CA TYR A 258 -1.44 22.62 -7.32
C TYR A 258 -2.45 21.97 -8.27
N TRP A 259 -2.36 20.64 -8.43
CA TRP A 259 -3.27 19.91 -9.29
C TRP A 259 -4.73 20.01 -8.84
N ALA A 260 -4.99 19.78 -7.55
CA ALA A 260 -6.33 19.91 -6.99
C ALA A 260 -6.87 21.34 -7.13
N TRP A 261 -6.06 22.35 -6.85
CA TRP A 261 -6.42 23.75 -7.05
C TRP A 261 -6.75 24.08 -8.51
N TYR A 262 -5.95 23.56 -9.45
CA TYR A 262 -6.18 23.75 -10.89
C TYR A 262 -7.52 23.16 -11.32
N VAL A 263 -7.85 21.95 -10.86
CA VAL A 263 -9.15 21.30 -11.14
C VAL A 263 -10.31 22.09 -10.51
N LEU A 264 -10.16 22.57 -9.28
CA LEU A 264 -11.21 23.35 -8.60
C LEU A 264 -11.52 24.68 -9.30
N THR A 265 -10.51 25.32 -9.89
CA THR A 265 -10.66 26.62 -10.56
C THR A 265 -11.12 26.47 -12.01
N ASN A 266 -10.64 25.46 -12.72
CA ASN A 266 -10.88 25.32 -14.17
C ASN A 266 -11.99 24.31 -14.53
N SER A 267 -12.39 23.42 -13.63
CA SER A 267 -13.45 22.45 -13.90
C SER A 267 -14.85 23.02 -13.62
N LYS A 268 -15.78 22.73 -14.53
CA LYS A 268 -17.23 22.92 -14.32
C LYS A 268 -17.90 21.68 -13.73
N GLU A 269 -17.25 20.52 -13.81
CA GLU A 269 -17.80 19.23 -13.40
C GLU A 269 -17.77 19.08 -11.87
N LYS A 270 -18.96 18.95 -11.26
CA LYS A 270 -19.11 18.81 -9.81
C LYS A 270 -18.38 17.59 -9.25
N LEU A 271 -18.36 16.48 -9.99
CA LEU A 271 -17.67 15.25 -9.55
C LEU A 271 -16.15 15.49 -9.45
N LEU A 272 -15.52 16.06 -10.48
CA LEU A 272 -14.10 16.40 -10.46
C LEU A 272 -13.76 17.40 -9.34
N LYS A 273 -14.61 18.41 -9.14
CA LYS A 273 -14.44 19.37 -8.03
C LYS A 273 -14.50 18.70 -6.67
N ASN A 274 -15.49 17.86 -6.43
CA ASN A 274 -15.60 17.11 -5.17
C ASN A 274 -14.39 16.19 -4.95
N THR A 275 -13.93 15.48 -5.97
CA THR A 275 -12.74 14.63 -5.89
C THR A 275 -11.48 15.45 -5.60
N ALA A 276 -11.32 16.63 -6.21
CA ALA A 276 -10.21 17.55 -5.92
C ALA A 276 -10.28 18.12 -4.49
N SER A 277 -11.47 18.46 -3.98
CA SER A 277 -11.65 18.85 -2.58
C SER A 277 -11.28 17.73 -1.61
N LEU A 278 -11.69 16.50 -1.88
CA LEU A 278 -11.29 15.32 -1.09
C LEU A 278 -9.78 15.11 -1.12
N LEU A 279 -9.12 15.34 -2.28
CA LEU A 279 -7.66 15.26 -2.39
C LEU A 279 -6.97 16.27 -1.47
N ILE A 280 -7.45 17.52 -1.42
CA ILE A 280 -6.89 18.56 -0.52
C ILE A 280 -7.08 18.17 0.94
N VAL A 281 -8.28 17.74 1.33
CA VAL A 281 -8.55 17.31 2.71
C VAL A 281 -7.65 16.13 3.10
N GLY A 282 -7.56 15.11 2.23
CA GLY A 282 -6.67 13.97 2.45
C GLY A 282 -5.20 14.38 2.57
N LEU A 283 -4.74 15.34 1.77
CA LEU A 283 -3.37 15.83 1.80
C LEU A 283 -3.04 16.55 3.12
N ILE A 284 -3.97 17.39 3.60
CA ILE A 284 -3.86 18.06 4.90
C ILE A 284 -3.81 17.02 6.03
N LEU A 285 -4.70 16.03 6.01
CA LEU A 285 -4.71 14.96 7.00
C LEU A 285 -3.43 14.11 6.95
N GLN A 286 -2.90 13.82 5.77
CA GLN A 286 -1.65 13.07 5.61
C GLN A 286 -0.47 13.81 6.24
N LEU A 287 -0.36 15.12 6.01
CA LEU A 287 0.69 15.95 6.60
C LEU A 287 0.53 16.08 8.11
N PHE A 288 -0.70 16.28 8.58
CA PHE A 288 -0.99 16.33 10.01
C PHE A 288 -0.60 15.04 10.70
N LEU A 289 -1.01 13.88 10.17
CA LEU A 289 -0.62 12.56 10.70
C LEU A 289 0.91 12.36 10.65
N GLY A 290 1.57 12.78 9.56
CA GLY A 290 3.02 12.69 9.41
C GLY A 290 3.77 13.51 10.45
N ALA A 291 3.34 14.75 10.69
CA ALA A 291 3.91 15.61 11.73
C ALA A 291 3.65 15.03 13.14
N LEU A 292 2.45 14.50 13.37
CA LEU A 292 2.06 13.92 14.66
C LEU A 292 2.87 12.65 14.99
N ILE A 293 3.19 11.82 14.00
CA ILE A 293 4.08 10.67 14.16
C ILE A 293 5.43 11.10 14.72
N VAL A 294 6.04 12.14 14.14
CA VAL A 294 7.36 12.62 14.57
C VAL A 294 7.29 13.26 15.96
N HIS A 295 6.27 14.09 16.19
CA HIS A 295 6.10 14.79 17.47
C HIS A 295 5.84 13.82 18.64
N LEU A 296 5.01 12.80 18.43
CA LEU A 296 4.63 11.82 19.46
C LEU A 296 5.54 10.59 19.51
N GLN A 297 6.71 10.61 18.87
CA GLN A 297 7.68 9.52 18.89
C GLN A 297 7.12 8.19 18.35
N PHE A 298 6.52 8.24 17.16
CA PHE A 298 6.13 7.09 16.33
C PHE A 298 5.11 6.12 16.95
N PRO A 299 3.97 6.60 17.48
CA PRO A 299 2.94 5.72 18.01
C PRO A 299 2.30 4.89 16.89
N ILE A 300 2.25 3.56 17.11
CA ILE A 300 1.83 2.55 16.12
C ILE A 300 0.51 2.92 15.43
N LEU A 301 -0.51 3.35 16.19
CA LEU A 301 -1.82 3.67 15.62
C LEU A 301 -1.79 4.86 14.66
N ILE A 302 -1.03 5.91 14.98
CA ILE A 302 -0.94 7.10 14.12
C ILE A 302 -0.15 6.77 12.86
N THR A 303 0.92 5.97 12.98
CA THR A 303 1.68 5.48 11.83
C THR A 303 0.83 4.56 10.94
N LEU A 304 -0.02 3.72 11.52
CA LEU A 304 -1.01 2.94 10.79
C LEU A 304 -1.99 3.84 10.03
N PHE A 305 -2.56 4.85 10.68
CA PHE A 305 -3.49 5.78 10.02
C PHE A 305 -2.82 6.60 8.92
N HIS A 306 -1.54 6.97 9.07
CA HIS A 306 -0.78 7.63 8.01
C HIS A 306 -0.58 6.72 6.79
N ASN A 307 -0.41 5.41 6.99
CA ASN A 307 -0.35 4.44 5.90
C ASN A 307 -1.72 4.30 5.20
N LEU A 308 -2.81 4.20 5.98
CA LEU A 308 -4.16 4.08 5.44
C LEU A 308 -4.62 5.35 4.71
N MET A 309 -4.24 6.53 5.20
CA MET A 309 -4.52 7.78 4.52
C MET A 309 -3.75 7.90 3.21
N ALA A 310 -2.51 7.38 3.12
CA ALA A 310 -1.79 7.27 1.85
C ALA A 310 -2.53 6.35 0.85
N ALA A 311 -3.11 5.25 1.33
CA ALA A 311 -3.95 4.37 0.50
C ALA A 311 -5.22 5.10 0.00
N CYS A 312 -5.88 5.88 0.86
CA CYS A 312 -7.01 6.72 0.46
C CYS A 312 -6.61 7.77 -0.59
N LEU A 313 -5.48 8.46 -0.40
CA LEU A 313 -4.93 9.43 -1.35
C LEU A 313 -4.64 8.79 -2.71
N LEU A 314 -4.12 7.56 -2.72
CA LEU A 314 -3.91 6.79 -3.94
C LEU A 314 -5.24 6.55 -4.67
N ILE A 315 -6.29 6.09 -3.98
CA ILE A 315 -7.61 5.85 -4.57
C ILE A 315 -8.20 7.14 -5.13
N ILE A 316 -8.15 8.25 -4.39
CA ILE A 316 -8.68 9.55 -4.83
C ILE A 316 -7.94 10.05 -6.07
N SER A 317 -6.61 9.99 -6.06
CA SER A 317 -5.76 10.44 -7.17
C SER A 317 -5.96 9.58 -8.41
N LEU A 318 -6.07 8.26 -8.23
CA LEU A 318 -6.36 7.30 -9.28
C LEU A 318 -7.76 7.51 -9.87
N PHE A 319 -8.77 7.79 -9.04
CA PHE A 319 -10.11 8.08 -9.51
C PHE A 319 -10.14 9.35 -10.36
N MET A 320 -9.43 10.40 -9.94
CA MET A 320 -9.32 11.63 -10.71
C MET A 320 -8.63 11.41 -12.06
N TRP A 321 -7.55 10.62 -12.07
CA TRP A 321 -6.87 10.21 -13.30
C TRP A 321 -7.80 9.38 -14.20
N PHE A 322 -8.55 8.44 -13.64
CA PHE A 322 -9.53 7.63 -14.35
C PHE A 322 -10.59 8.51 -15.03
N LEU A 323 -11.18 9.46 -14.30
CA LEU A 323 -12.20 10.37 -14.85
C LEU A 323 -11.72 11.20 -16.04
N LEU A 324 -10.41 11.47 -16.14
CA LEU A 324 -9.82 12.30 -17.20
C LEU A 324 -9.25 11.49 -18.37
N THR A 325 -8.94 10.22 -18.17
CA THR A 325 -8.31 9.35 -19.18
C THR A 325 -9.27 8.32 -19.75
N PHE A 326 -10.31 7.98 -19.01
CA PHE A 326 -11.29 7.00 -19.43
C PHE A 326 -12.09 7.55 -20.62
N LYS A 327 -11.83 7.01 -21.81
CA LYS A 327 -12.65 7.17 -23.01
C LYS A 327 -13.57 5.97 -23.16
N SER A 328 -14.80 6.19 -23.58
CA SER A 328 -15.75 5.10 -23.79
C SER A 328 -15.22 4.13 -24.84
N ILE A 329 -15.51 2.84 -24.68
CA ILE A 329 -15.10 1.77 -25.61
C ILE A 329 -15.73 1.96 -27.00
N GLU A 330 -16.81 2.73 -27.12
CA GLU A 330 -17.47 3.02 -28.40
C GLU A 330 -16.70 4.02 -29.29
N GLU A 331 -15.69 4.73 -28.78
CA GLU A 331 -14.88 5.65 -29.60
C GLU A 331 -13.61 5.01 -30.18
N ALA A 332 -13.35 3.72 -29.88
CA ALA A 332 -12.13 3.01 -30.27
C ALA A 332 -12.35 1.86 -31.29
N VAL A 333 -13.57 1.73 -31.83
CA VAL A 333 -13.94 0.79 -32.90
C VAL A 333 -14.53 1.57 -34.06
#